data_AF-A0A2K9LQA3-F1
#
_entry.id   AF-A0A2K9LQA3-F1
#
_cell.length_a   1.000
_cell.length_b   1.000
_cell.length_c   1.000
_cell.angle_alpha   90.00
_cell.angle_beta   90.00
_cell.angle_gamma   90.00
#
_symmetry.space_group_name_H-M   'P 1'
#
loop_
_entity.id
_entity.type
_entity.pdbx_description
1 polymer ?
#
loop_
_entity_poly.entity_id
_entity_poly.type
_entity_poly.pdbx_seq_one_letter_code
_entity_poly.pdbx_strand_id
1 'polypeptide(L)'
;MGQVEHCLQTNVIPKNTPENGHLAPKLFKMHTLRVAQLDLMVTILNLSRFIQRHRGATLALLGGDNSFRTQVETLQKQTSAQFEYLQCLNQSADNPLTESDYEQLNLGWLTIIKDWENDELHHSFEFHSHLLELIIRISRQLSERVLATPEGLENNEPLRSRVDNSFTYPLHSLTQTCVIDLYELVEYLARIRGLGTHMAVIGHTDKELGSKVSFWLQEFRYRKERFDQNIQLVSSQYLPCIPGLKSLPNLNMKLNYFISLLGHEMVSERNFKVPSHKLFLMGTEIIDGHLAVMDQANAVVRDQLYEMNQMMLERLSMDAN
;
A
#
# COMPACT_ATOMS: atom_id res chain seq x y z
N MET A 1 -18.88 -53.56 -44.53
CA MET A 1 -17.68 -52.89 -45.07
C MET A 1 -18.15 -51.71 -45.89
N GLY A 2 -17.71 -50.50 -45.54
CA GLY A 2 -18.11 -49.25 -46.18
C GLY A 2 -17.75 -48.08 -45.28
N GLN A 3 -16.49 -47.63 -45.37
CA GLN A 3 -16.01 -46.40 -44.74
C GLN A 3 -16.69 -45.19 -45.41
N VAL A 4 -17.14 -44.22 -44.62
CA VAL A 4 -17.47 -42.88 -45.10
C VAL A 4 -16.52 -41.92 -44.39
N GLU A 5 -15.48 -41.54 -45.11
CA GLU A 5 -14.60 -40.42 -44.78
C GLU A 5 -15.42 -39.12 -44.88
N HIS A 6 -15.65 -38.45 -43.76
CA HIS A 6 -16.13 -37.07 -43.80
C HIS A 6 -14.92 -36.14 -43.91
N CYS A 7 -14.69 -35.68 -45.13
CA CYS A 7 -13.71 -34.67 -45.51
C CYS A 7 -13.88 -33.42 -44.63
N LEU A 8 -12.83 -33.07 -43.89
CA LEU A 8 -12.68 -31.76 -43.24
C LEU A 8 -12.61 -30.70 -44.34
N GLN A 9 -13.73 -30.05 -44.64
CA GLN A 9 -13.71 -28.81 -45.40
C GLN A 9 -13.01 -27.74 -44.54
N THR A 10 -11.76 -27.47 -44.89
CA THR A 10 -11.02 -26.27 -44.49
C THR A 10 -11.81 -25.04 -44.94
N ASN A 11 -12.57 -24.45 -44.02
CA ASN A 11 -13.10 -23.10 -44.20
C ASN A 11 -11.92 -22.14 -44.16
N VAL A 12 -11.45 -21.75 -45.35
CA VAL A 12 -10.57 -20.60 -45.54
C VAL A 12 -11.33 -19.38 -45.05
N ILE A 13 -10.97 -18.90 -43.87
CA ILE A 13 -11.46 -17.64 -43.31
C ILE A 13 -11.10 -16.52 -44.31
N PRO A 14 -12.05 -15.70 -44.78
CA PRO A 14 -11.72 -14.58 -45.63
C PRO A 14 -10.82 -13.61 -44.86
N LYS A 15 -9.58 -13.45 -45.31
CA LYS A 15 -8.75 -12.30 -44.99
C LYS A 15 -9.41 -11.08 -45.61
N ASN A 16 -10.28 -10.43 -44.85
CA ASN A 16 -10.69 -9.01 -44.94
C ASN A 16 -11.87 -8.81 -43.98
N THR A 17 -11.59 -8.86 -42.68
CA THR A 17 -12.50 -8.31 -41.66
C THR A 17 -11.93 -6.94 -41.30
N PRO A 18 -12.73 -5.85 -41.34
CA PRO A 18 -12.23 -4.53 -40.95
C PRO A 18 -11.66 -4.60 -39.52
N GLU A 19 -10.58 -3.87 -39.25
CA GLU A 19 -9.95 -3.69 -37.93
C GLU A 19 -10.86 -3.03 -36.87
N ASN A 20 -12.19 -3.06 -37.05
CA ASN A 20 -13.18 -2.72 -36.05
C ASN A 20 -13.43 -3.93 -35.13
N GLY A 21 -12.35 -4.52 -34.61
CA GLY A 21 -12.44 -5.55 -33.58
C GLY A 21 -13.23 -5.01 -32.39
N HIS A 22 -14.27 -5.73 -31.99
CA HIS A 22 -15.25 -5.31 -30.98
C HIS A 22 -14.60 -4.58 -29.79
N LEU A 23 -14.86 -3.27 -29.70
CA LEU A 23 -14.28 -2.37 -28.70
C LEU A 23 -14.62 -2.77 -27.26
N ALA A 24 -15.79 -3.37 -27.05
CA ALA A 24 -16.24 -3.84 -25.74
C ALA A 24 -15.33 -4.94 -25.14
N PRO A 25 -14.99 -6.03 -25.85
CA PRO A 25 -13.95 -6.98 -25.42
C PRO A 25 -12.60 -6.34 -25.07
N LYS A 26 -12.14 -5.34 -25.85
CA LYS A 26 -10.88 -4.63 -25.56
C LYS A 26 -10.97 -3.85 -24.24
N LEU A 27 -12.04 -3.07 -24.05
CA LEU A 27 -12.29 -2.32 -22.81
C LEU A 27 -12.44 -3.23 -21.60
N PHE A 28 -13.17 -4.33 -21.74
CA PHE A 28 -13.32 -5.33 -20.69
C PHE A 28 -11.96 -5.92 -20.28
N LYS A 29 -11.11 -6.28 -21.25
CA LYS A 29 -9.75 -6.79 -20.98
C LYS A 29 -8.92 -5.73 -20.24
N MET A 30 -8.94 -4.48 -20.70
CA MET A 30 -8.21 -3.38 -20.07
C MET A 30 -8.68 -3.11 -18.64
N HIS A 31 -9.99 -3.09 -18.40
CA HIS A 31 -10.55 -2.92 -17.06
C HIS A 31 -10.16 -4.08 -16.13
N THR A 32 -10.28 -5.32 -16.60
CA THR A 32 -9.90 -6.51 -15.81
C THR A 32 -8.43 -6.46 -15.40
N LEU A 33 -7.55 -6.11 -16.35
CA LEU A 33 -6.13 -5.95 -16.10
C LEU A 33 -5.86 -4.84 -15.07
N ARG A 34 -6.51 -3.69 -15.23
CA ARG A 34 -6.36 -2.55 -14.31
C ARG A 34 -6.79 -2.88 -12.89
N VAL A 35 -7.90 -3.62 -12.73
CA VAL A 35 -8.35 -4.09 -11.41
C VAL A 35 -7.36 -5.08 -10.80
N ALA A 36 -6.82 -6.02 -11.58
CA ALA A 36 -5.80 -6.95 -11.10
C ALA A 36 -4.52 -6.21 -10.66
N GLN A 37 -4.11 -5.16 -11.38
CA GLN A 37 -2.98 -4.31 -11.00
C GLN A 37 -3.24 -3.50 -9.72
N LEU A 38 -4.47 -3.01 -9.52
CA LEU A 38 -4.88 -2.37 -8.27
C LEU A 38 -4.82 -3.36 -7.10
N ASP A 39 -5.33 -4.58 -7.29
CA ASP A 39 -5.28 -5.64 -6.28
C ASP A 39 -3.85 -6.01 -5.91
N LEU A 40 -2.94 -6.01 -6.90
CA LEU A 40 -1.52 -6.19 -6.65
C LEU A 40 -0.94 -5.05 -5.79
N MET A 41 -1.21 -3.80 -6.15
CA MET A 41 -0.76 -2.63 -5.38
C MET A 41 -1.26 -2.67 -3.93
N VAL A 42 -2.55 -3.00 -3.73
CA VAL A 42 -3.14 -3.17 -2.40
C VAL A 42 -2.45 -4.28 -1.61
N THR A 43 -2.11 -5.40 -2.27
CA THR A 43 -1.41 -6.52 -1.63
C THR A 43 0.01 -6.13 -1.19
N ILE A 44 0.74 -5.38 -2.02
CA ILE A 44 2.08 -4.85 -1.68
C ILE A 44 1.99 -3.88 -0.50
N LEU A 45 1.00 -2.99 -0.49
CA LEU A 45 0.76 -2.09 0.63
C LEU A 45 0.32 -2.84 1.90
N ASN A 46 -0.39 -3.96 1.79
CA ASN A 46 -0.70 -4.80 2.94
C ASN A 46 0.53 -5.53 3.48
N LEU A 47 1.43 -5.99 2.60
CA LEU A 47 2.70 -6.61 2.98
C LEU A 47 3.54 -5.68 3.86
N SER A 48 3.56 -4.39 3.55
CA SER A 48 4.25 -3.38 4.36
C SER A 48 3.79 -3.36 5.83
N ARG A 49 2.51 -3.63 6.09
CA ARG A 49 1.93 -3.62 7.46
C ARG A 49 2.56 -4.72 8.30
N PHE A 50 2.70 -5.91 7.72
CA PHE A 50 3.34 -7.04 8.36
C PHE A 50 4.82 -6.76 8.62
N ILE A 51 5.54 -6.21 7.65
CA ILE A 51 6.96 -5.85 7.78
C ILE A 51 7.17 -4.75 8.82
N GLN A 52 6.33 -3.72 8.86
CA GLN A 52 6.38 -2.66 9.87
C GLN A 52 6.17 -3.22 11.28
N ARG A 53 5.16 -4.09 11.46
CA ARG A 53 4.89 -4.76 12.75
C ARG A 53 6.04 -5.69 13.15
N HIS A 54 6.58 -6.43 12.19
CA HIS A 54 7.73 -7.32 12.39
C HIS A 54 8.92 -6.50 12.87
N ARG A 55 9.27 -5.39 12.19
CA ARG A 55 10.30 -4.44 12.63
C ARG A 55 10.13 -4.06 14.10
N GLY A 56 8.93 -3.61 14.49
CA GLY A 56 8.70 -3.20 15.88
C GLY A 56 8.87 -4.33 16.90
N ALA A 57 8.39 -5.54 16.58
CA ALA A 57 8.51 -6.70 17.47
C ALA A 57 9.95 -7.23 17.55
N THR A 58 10.67 -7.25 16.42
CA THR A 58 12.09 -7.61 16.35
C THR A 58 12.95 -6.66 17.16
N LEU A 59 12.75 -5.34 17.05
CA LEU A 59 13.53 -4.37 17.84
C LEU A 59 13.26 -4.49 19.35
N ALA A 60 12.04 -4.87 19.74
CA ALA A 60 11.72 -5.17 21.13
C ALA A 60 12.44 -6.45 21.61
N LEU A 61 12.44 -7.51 20.79
CA LEU A 61 13.13 -8.74 21.12
C LEU A 61 14.66 -8.54 21.21
N LEU A 62 15.27 -7.80 20.28
CA LEU A 62 16.68 -7.43 20.31
C LEU A 62 17.04 -6.54 21.51
N GLY A 63 16.06 -5.81 22.06
CA GLY A 63 16.21 -5.10 23.33
C GLY A 63 16.22 -6.02 24.57
N GLY A 64 15.86 -7.29 24.42
CA GLY A 64 15.82 -8.30 25.49
C GLY A 64 14.42 -8.76 25.91
N ASP A 65 13.35 -8.25 25.29
CA ASP A 65 11.98 -8.64 25.67
C ASP A 65 11.51 -9.90 24.93
N ASN A 66 11.80 -11.06 25.54
CA ASN A 66 11.47 -12.38 25.00
C ASN A 66 9.98 -12.63 24.75
N SER A 67 9.09 -11.83 25.34
CA SER A 67 7.65 -11.99 25.13
C SER A 67 7.20 -11.63 23.70
N PHE A 68 8.03 -10.93 22.91
CA PHE A 68 7.75 -10.65 21.50
C PHE A 68 8.09 -11.81 20.55
N ARG A 69 8.80 -12.86 21.00
CA ARG A 69 9.31 -13.94 20.14
C ARG A 69 8.22 -14.62 19.31
N THR A 70 7.13 -15.05 19.94
CA THR A 70 6.02 -15.70 19.23
C THR A 70 5.38 -14.78 18.19
N GLN A 71 5.31 -13.47 18.47
CA GLN A 71 4.78 -12.50 17.53
C GLN A 71 5.70 -12.35 16.31
N VAL A 72 7.02 -12.30 16.52
CA VAL A 72 7.99 -12.25 15.43
C VAL A 72 7.88 -13.48 14.54
N GLU A 73 7.94 -14.69 15.10
CA GLU A 73 7.83 -15.95 14.35
C GLU A 73 6.51 -16.05 13.56
N THR A 74 5.41 -15.59 14.14
CA THR A 74 4.11 -15.56 13.48
C THR A 74 4.10 -14.58 12.31
N LEU A 75 4.63 -13.37 12.51
CA LEU A 75 4.74 -12.38 11.45
C LEU A 75 5.67 -12.84 10.33
N GLN A 76 6.73 -13.59 10.64
CA GLN A 76 7.62 -14.15 9.62
C GLN A 76 6.88 -15.12 8.69
N LYS A 77 6.15 -16.08 9.28
CA LYS A 77 5.35 -17.06 8.52
C LYS A 77 4.29 -16.36 7.67
N GLN A 78 3.57 -15.39 8.26
CA GLN A 78 2.54 -14.64 7.54
C GLN A 78 3.13 -13.83 6.39
N THR A 79 4.24 -13.12 6.61
CA THR A 79 4.89 -12.29 5.58
C THR A 79 5.40 -13.16 4.44
N SER A 80 6.05 -14.29 4.73
CA SER A 80 6.52 -15.22 3.67
C SER A 80 5.36 -15.79 2.84
N ALA A 81 4.25 -16.17 3.47
CA ALA A 81 3.06 -16.61 2.74
C ALA A 81 2.45 -15.49 1.87
N GLN A 82 2.52 -14.23 2.31
CA GLN A 82 2.08 -13.09 1.51
C GLN A 82 2.98 -12.84 0.29
N PHE A 83 4.29 -13.10 0.40
CA PHE A 83 5.20 -13.04 -0.76
C PHE A 83 4.85 -14.10 -1.82
N GLU A 84 4.54 -15.33 -1.41
CA GLU A 84 4.09 -16.38 -2.33
C GLU A 84 2.77 -15.98 -3.03
N TYR A 85 1.81 -15.47 -2.26
CA TYR A 85 0.54 -14.97 -2.80
C TYR A 85 0.75 -13.79 -3.78
N LEU A 86 1.65 -12.86 -3.44
CA LEU A 86 2.00 -11.72 -4.29
C LEU A 86 2.51 -12.17 -5.66
N GLN A 87 3.31 -13.24 -5.72
CA GLN A 87 3.81 -13.79 -6.98
C GLN A 87 2.68 -14.30 -7.87
N CYS A 88 1.73 -15.06 -7.31
CA CYS A 88 0.56 -15.55 -8.05
C CYS A 88 -0.31 -14.40 -8.57
N LEU A 89 -0.49 -13.36 -7.75
CA LEU A 89 -1.25 -12.18 -8.12
C LEU A 89 -0.56 -11.39 -9.23
N ASN A 90 0.77 -11.24 -9.18
CA ASN A 90 1.55 -10.58 -10.23
C ASN A 90 1.39 -11.28 -11.59
N GLN A 91 1.47 -12.62 -11.59
CA GLN A 91 1.24 -13.41 -12.80
C GLN A 91 -0.17 -13.22 -13.36
N SER A 92 -1.17 -13.15 -12.49
CA SER A 92 -2.57 -12.93 -12.86
C SER A 92 -2.84 -11.51 -13.38
N ALA A 93 -2.01 -10.55 -12.99
CA ALA A 93 -2.10 -9.14 -13.38
C ALA A 93 -1.26 -8.79 -14.63
N ASP A 94 -0.77 -9.78 -15.38
CA ASP A 94 0.13 -9.61 -16.54
C ASP A 94 1.53 -9.07 -16.18
N ASN A 95 2.05 -9.51 -15.03
CA ASN A 95 3.40 -9.21 -14.53
C ASN A 95 3.78 -7.71 -14.51
N PRO A 96 2.95 -6.83 -13.92
CA PRO A 96 3.25 -5.41 -13.82
C PRO A 96 4.45 -5.14 -12.89
N LEU A 97 4.68 -6.00 -11.88
CA LEU A 97 5.90 -6.02 -11.10
C LEU A 97 6.97 -6.74 -11.93
N THR A 98 8.05 -6.04 -12.26
CA THR A 98 9.14 -6.63 -13.03
C THR A 98 9.79 -7.78 -12.25
N GLU A 99 10.42 -8.72 -12.96
CA GLU A 99 11.16 -9.81 -12.32
C GLU A 99 12.23 -9.26 -11.34
N SER A 100 12.91 -8.19 -11.74
CA SER A 100 13.90 -7.49 -10.90
C SER A 100 13.29 -6.88 -9.63
N ASP A 101 12.11 -6.24 -9.73
CA ASP A 101 11.46 -5.65 -8.55
C ASP A 101 10.96 -6.74 -7.58
N TYR A 102 10.39 -7.84 -8.10
CA TYR A 102 9.97 -8.97 -7.28
C TYR A 102 11.17 -9.63 -6.59
N GLU A 103 12.26 -9.87 -7.33
CA GLU A 103 13.48 -10.45 -6.77
C GLU A 103 14.07 -9.54 -5.69
N GLN A 104 14.13 -8.23 -5.90
CA GLN A 104 14.58 -7.27 -4.88
C GLN A 104 13.71 -7.31 -3.61
N LEU A 105 12.39 -7.34 -3.76
CA LEU A 105 11.47 -7.44 -2.62
C LEU A 105 11.70 -8.74 -1.85
N ASN A 106 11.77 -9.87 -2.56
CA ASN A 106 11.94 -11.19 -1.95
C ASN A 106 13.31 -11.34 -1.27
N LEU A 107 14.40 -10.91 -1.92
CA LEU A 107 15.74 -10.92 -1.35
C LEU A 107 15.84 -9.99 -0.14
N GLY A 108 15.21 -8.82 -0.19
CA GLY A 108 15.15 -7.90 0.95
C GLY A 108 14.49 -8.55 2.16
N TRP A 109 13.37 -9.26 1.96
CA TRP A 109 12.71 -10.00 3.04
C TRP A 109 13.54 -11.19 3.54
N LEU A 110 14.10 -12.00 2.64
CA LEU A 110 14.96 -13.13 3.01
C LEU A 110 16.18 -12.67 3.81
N THR A 111 16.75 -11.51 3.46
CA THR A 111 17.86 -10.90 4.21
C THR A 111 17.42 -10.54 5.62
N ILE A 112 16.24 -9.92 5.78
CA ILE A 112 15.69 -9.54 7.09
C ILE A 112 15.47 -10.74 8.01
N ILE A 113 15.01 -11.88 7.49
CA ILE A 113 14.72 -13.05 8.35
C ILE A 113 15.92 -13.98 8.52
N LYS A 114 16.99 -13.75 7.77
CA LYS A 114 18.20 -14.57 7.85
C LYS A 114 19.06 -14.07 9.00
N ASP A 115 19.17 -14.88 10.04
CA ASP A 115 20.06 -14.65 11.19
C ASP A 115 19.81 -13.33 11.95
N TRP A 116 18.59 -12.81 11.85
CA TRP A 116 18.19 -11.54 12.45
C TRP A 116 18.37 -11.45 13.97
N GLU A 117 18.41 -12.59 14.67
CA GLU A 117 18.64 -12.64 16.12
C GLU A 117 20.06 -12.19 16.50
N ASN A 118 21.00 -12.26 15.55
CA ASN A 118 22.38 -11.84 15.71
C ASN A 118 22.66 -10.46 15.10
N ASP A 119 21.65 -9.82 14.49
CA ASP A 119 21.81 -8.48 13.93
C ASP A 119 21.98 -7.43 15.02
N GLU A 120 22.83 -6.45 14.74
CA GLU A 120 22.80 -5.20 15.50
C GLU A 120 21.46 -4.48 15.27
N LEU A 121 20.95 -3.83 16.31
CA LEU A 121 19.68 -3.09 16.28
C LEU A 121 19.56 -2.17 15.06
N HIS A 122 20.64 -1.43 14.75
CA HIS A 122 20.66 -0.50 13.64
C HIS A 122 20.54 -1.21 12.29
N HIS A 123 21.28 -2.30 12.06
CA HIS A 123 21.18 -3.07 10.82
C HIS A 123 19.78 -3.65 10.63
N SER A 124 19.22 -4.26 11.68
CA SER A 124 17.85 -4.77 11.62
C SER A 124 16.86 -3.65 11.26
N PHE A 125 16.98 -2.48 11.89
CA PHE A 125 16.13 -1.32 11.57
C PHE A 125 16.28 -0.86 10.12
N GLU A 126 17.50 -0.75 9.59
CA GLU A 126 17.76 -0.26 8.23
C GLU A 126 17.32 -1.25 7.16
N PHE A 127 17.55 -2.56 7.33
CA PHE A 127 17.10 -3.57 6.36
C PHE A 127 15.59 -3.53 6.16
N HIS A 128 14.82 -3.44 7.26
CA HIS A 128 13.37 -3.26 7.18
C HIS A 128 12.99 -1.93 6.51
N SER A 129 13.68 -0.84 6.85
CA SER A 129 13.37 0.49 6.32
C SER A 129 13.61 0.56 4.81
N HIS A 130 14.69 -0.03 4.31
CA HIS A 130 14.97 -0.13 2.88
C HIS A 130 13.94 -0.98 2.12
N LEU A 131 13.49 -2.10 2.70
CA LEU A 131 12.43 -2.90 2.08
C LEU A 131 11.10 -2.12 2.00
N LEU A 132 10.77 -1.35 3.04
CA LEU A 132 9.57 -0.51 3.06
C LEU A 132 9.65 0.67 2.06
N GLU A 133 10.85 1.21 1.84
CA GLU A 133 11.13 2.22 0.80
C GLU A 133 10.97 1.64 -0.61
N LEU A 134 11.40 0.40 -0.83
CA LEU A 134 11.16 -0.32 -2.08
C LEU A 134 9.67 -0.53 -2.34
N ILE A 135 8.91 -0.94 -1.30
CA ILE A 135 7.45 -1.12 -1.38
C ILE A 135 6.74 0.16 -1.83
N ILE A 136 7.07 1.32 -1.24
CA ILE A 136 6.40 2.57 -1.63
C ILE A 136 6.77 3.02 -3.04
N ARG A 137 8.03 2.81 -3.47
CA ARG A 137 8.47 3.09 -4.84
C ARG A 137 7.64 2.30 -5.85
N ILE A 138 7.52 1.00 -5.63
CA ILE A 138 6.75 0.10 -6.50
C ILE A 138 5.27 0.48 -6.47
N SER A 139 4.72 0.79 -5.30
CA SER A 139 3.31 1.19 -5.15
C SER A 139 3.00 2.47 -5.94
N ARG A 140 3.90 3.45 -5.94
CA ARG A 140 3.77 4.67 -6.76
C ARG A 140 3.74 4.32 -8.26
N GLN A 141 4.68 3.51 -8.73
CA GLN A 141 4.72 3.08 -10.14
C GLN A 141 3.46 2.32 -10.57
N LEU A 142 2.95 1.42 -9.72
CA LEU A 142 1.70 0.71 -9.98
C LEU A 142 0.50 1.66 -10.00
N SER A 143 0.45 2.63 -9.09
CA SER A 143 -0.65 3.62 -9.05
C SER A 143 -0.73 4.45 -10.33
N GLU A 144 0.41 4.84 -10.90
CA GLU A 144 0.48 5.57 -12.17
C GLU A 144 -0.06 4.72 -13.33
N ARG A 145 0.25 3.42 -13.37
CA ARG A 145 -0.25 2.50 -14.40
C ARG A 145 -1.75 2.23 -14.24
N VAL A 146 -2.20 2.00 -13.01
CA VAL A 146 -3.62 1.76 -12.70
C VAL A 146 -4.46 2.97 -13.12
N LEU A 147 -3.97 4.18 -12.89
CA LEU A 147 -4.71 5.42 -13.16
C LEU A 147 -4.39 6.03 -14.53
N ALA A 148 -3.56 5.40 -15.35
CA ALA A 148 -3.26 5.88 -16.69
C ALA A 148 -4.53 5.98 -17.54
N THR A 149 -4.63 7.04 -18.35
CA THR A 149 -5.74 7.23 -19.30
C THR A 149 -5.85 5.99 -20.21
N PRO A 150 -7.05 5.40 -20.39
CA PRO A 150 -7.25 4.25 -21.27
C PRO A 150 -6.76 4.48 -22.71
N GLU A 151 -5.98 3.54 -23.25
CA GLU A 151 -5.58 3.51 -24.66
C GLU A 151 -6.79 3.53 -25.62
N GLY A 152 -6.66 4.22 -26.76
CA GLY A 152 -7.71 4.33 -27.78
C GLY A 152 -8.66 5.50 -27.57
N LEU A 153 -8.51 6.27 -26.48
CA LEU A 153 -9.20 7.55 -26.30
C LEU A 153 -8.51 8.71 -27.04
N GLU A 154 -7.32 8.51 -27.63
CA GLU A 154 -6.57 9.59 -28.30
C GLU A 154 -7.35 10.21 -29.47
N ASN A 155 -8.24 9.44 -30.09
CA ASN A 155 -9.02 9.87 -31.25
C ASN A 155 -10.40 10.46 -30.87
N ASN A 156 -10.77 10.47 -29.58
CA ASN A 156 -12.05 11.01 -29.08
C ASN A 156 -11.81 11.97 -27.90
N GLU A 157 -11.34 13.17 -28.23
CA GLU A 157 -11.00 14.21 -27.25
C GLU A 157 -12.17 14.58 -26.30
N PRO A 158 -13.44 14.69 -26.75
CA PRO A 158 -14.56 14.93 -25.84
C PRO A 158 -14.76 13.82 -24.79
N LEU A 159 -14.64 12.55 -25.19
CA LEU A 159 -14.76 11.41 -24.27
C LEU A 159 -13.56 11.37 -23.32
N ARG A 160 -12.34 11.58 -23.84
CA ARG A 160 -11.12 11.66 -23.05
C ARG A 160 -11.21 12.73 -21.96
N SER A 161 -11.57 13.96 -22.34
CA SER A 161 -11.73 15.07 -21.40
C SER A 161 -12.74 14.75 -20.30
N ARG A 162 -13.83 14.04 -20.62
CA ARG A 162 -14.82 13.62 -19.63
C ARG A 162 -14.27 12.56 -18.68
N VAL A 163 -13.61 11.53 -19.20
CA VAL A 163 -12.98 10.48 -18.40
C VAL A 163 -11.96 11.09 -17.44
N ASP A 164 -11.10 11.97 -17.95
CA ASP A 164 -10.05 12.57 -17.14
C ASP A 164 -10.60 13.45 -16.02
N ASN A 165 -11.58 14.31 -16.33
CA ASN A 165 -12.18 15.21 -15.33
C ASN A 165 -13.09 14.50 -14.32
N SER A 166 -13.77 13.43 -14.73
CA SER A 166 -14.75 12.75 -13.86
C SER A 166 -14.12 11.63 -13.02
N PHE A 167 -13.05 11.00 -13.53
CA PHE A 167 -12.45 9.81 -12.93
C PHE A 167 -10.95 9.96 -12.74
N THR A 168 -10.16 10.14 -13.81
CA THR A 168 -8.68 10.06 -13.72
C THR A 168 -8.10 11.07 -12.73
N TYR A 169 -8.39 12.37 -12.86
CA TYR A 169 -7.83 13.40 -11.98
C TYR A 169 -8.33 13.29 -10.54
N PRO A 170 -9.64 13.11 -10.26
CA PRO A 170 -10.10 12.88 -8.90
C PRO A 170 -9.49 11.63 -8.25
N LEU A 171 -9.33 10.53 -8.99
CA LEU A 171 -8.73 9.30 -8.50
C LEU A 171 -7.22 9.42 -8.25
N HIS A 172 -6.50 10.21 -9.06
CA HIS A 172 -5.11 10.56 -8.79
C HIS A 172 -4.98 11.34 -7.49
N SER A 173 -5.84 12.34 -7.26
CA SER A 173 -5.81 13.13 -6.02
C SER A 173 -6.14 12.27 -4.79
N LEU A 174 -7.15 11.40 -4.91
CA LEU A 174 -7.53 10.45 -3.88
C LEU A 174 -6.39 9.48 -3.56
N THR A 175 -5.81 8.84 -4.58
CA THR A 175 -4.72 7.86 -4.42
C THR A 175 -3.46 8.53 -3.86
N GLN A 176 -3.07 9.69 -4.37
CA GLN A 176 -1.91 10.41 -3.86
C GLN A 176 -2.06 10.74 -2.37
N THR A 177 -3.23 11.25 -1.97
CA THR A 177 -3.45 11.71 -0.59
C THR A 177 -3.73 10.53 0.36
N CYS A 178 -4.73 9.70 0.06
CA CYS A 178 -5.23 8.69 0.99
C CYS A 178 -4.50 7.36 0.94
N VAL A 179 -3.66 7.13 -0.09
CA VAL A 179 -2.89 5.90 -0.22
C VAL A 179 -1.41 6.18 -0.05
N ILE A 180 -0.83 7.00 -0.92
CA ILE A 180 0.62 7.21 -0.96
C ILE A 180 1.12 8.09 0.19
N ASP A 181 0.60 9.33 0.31
CA ASP A 181 1.03 10.27 1.36
C ASP A 181 0.69 9.74 2.76
N LEU A 182 -0.49 9.10 2.89
CA LEU A 182 -0.91 8.48 4.15
C LEU A 182 0.00 7.32 4.56
N TYR A 183 0.40 6.46 3.62
CA TYR A 183 1.34 5.39 3.88
C TYR A 183 2.70 5.93 4.35
N GLU A 184 3.24 6.93 3.67
CA GLU A 184 4.51 7.56 4.07
C GLU A 184 4.42 8.17 5.46
N LEU A 185 3.31 8.84 5.76
CA LEU A 185 3.06 9.40 7.08
C LEU A 185 3.02 8.31 8.17
N VAL A 186 2.34 7.20 7.89
CA VAL A 186 2.26 6.03 8.77
C VAL A 186 3.63 5.37 8.96
N GLU A 187 4.49 5.36 7.95
CA GLU A 187 5.83 4.79 8.06
C GLU A 187 6.69 5.52 9.09
N TYR A 188 6.59 6.86 9.19
CA TYR A 188 7.23 7.60 10.29
C TYR A 188 6.72 7.15 11.66
N LEU A 189 5.40 6.96 11.81
CA LEU A 189 4.83 6.42 13.06
C LEU A 189 5.31 5.01 13.35
N ALA A 190 5.45 4.16 12.34
CA ALA A 190 5.96 2.81 12.50
C ALA A 190 7.43 2.80 12.96
N ARG A 191 8.27 3.72 12.45
CA ARG A 191 9.66 3.93 12.92
C ARG A 191 9.69 4.40 14.37
N ILE A 192 8.90 5.43 14.70
CA ILE A 192 8.77 5.97 16.06
C ILE A 192 8.29 4.89 17.03
N ARG A 193 7.26 4.11 16.67
CA ARG A 193 6.76 2.98 17.47
C ARG A 193 7.85 1.95 17.71
N GLY A 194 8.56 1.53 16.67
CA GLY A 194 9.58 0.48 16.79
C GLY A 194 10.68 0.86 17.78
N LEU A 195 11.23 2.07 17.63
CA LEU A 195 12.31 2.53 18.51
C LEU A 195 11.83 2.95 19.89
N GLY A 196 10.65 3.57 19.99
CA GLY A 196 10.04 3.86 21.29
C GLY A 196 9.75 2.59 22.09
N THR A 197 9.33 1.51 21.41
CA THR A 197 9.16 0.19 22.03
C THR A 197 10.49 -0.36 22.53
N HIS A 198 11.54 -0.31 21.69
CA HIS A 198 12.88 -0.74 22.09
C HIS A 198 13.40 0.04 23.31
N MET A 199 13.27 1.37 23.30
CA MET A 199 13.66 2.24 24.42
C MET A 199 12.94 1.89 25.73
N ALA A 200 11.67 1.51 25.64
CA ALA A 200 10.92 1.01 26.79
C ALA A 200 11.41 -0.35 27.30
N VAL A 201 11.90 -1.24 26.41
CA VAL A 201 12.49 -2.52 26.81
C VAL A 201 13.80 -2.30 27.57
N ILE A 202 14.72 -1.51 27.02
CA ILE A 202 16.01 -1.24 27.65
C ILE A 202 15.87 -0.38 28.93
N GLY A 203 14.73 0.30 29.10
CA GLY A 203 14.40 1.06 30.29
C GLY A 203 15.10 2.41 30.39
N HIS A 204 15.78 2.87 29.34
CA HIS A 204 16.39 4.20 29.26
C HIS A 204 16.39 4.73 27.83
N THR A 205 16.62 6.04 27.68
CA THR A 205 16.78 6.68 26.38
C THR A 205 18.27 6.88 26.10
N ASP A 206 18.83 6.15 25.14
CA ASP A 206 20.14 6.52 24.59
C ASP A 206 20.03 7.83 23.80
N LYS A 207 21.07 8.67 23.84
CA LYS A 207 21.10 10.00 23.22
C LYS A 207 20.97 9.92 21.71
N GLU A 208 21.60 8.92 21.08
CA GLU A 208 21.53 8.75 19.63
C GLU A 208 20.12 8.33 19.21
N LEU A 209 19.58 7.28 19.84
CA LEU A 209 18.20 6.81 19.58
C LEU A 209 17.17 7.92 19.86
N GLY A 210 17.31 8.64 20.96
CA GLY A 210 16.43 9.74 21.32
C GLY A 210 16.46 10.88 20.30
N SER A 211 17.64 11.18 19.75
CA SER A 211 17.79 12.19 18.68
C SER A 211 17.12 11.73 17.38
N LYS A 212 17.29 10.46 17.00
CA LYS A 212 16.64 9.88 15.81
C LYS A 212 15.11 9.91 15.93
N VAL A 213 14.56 9.50 17.08
CA VAL A 213 13.10 9.54 17.34
C VAL A 213 12.57 10.98 17.31
N SER A 214 13.30 11.93 17.89
CA SER A 214 12.93 13.35 17.85
C SER A 214 12.90 13.90 16.43
N PHE A 215 13.88 13.53 15.59
CA PHE A 215 13.90 13.89 14.18
C PHE A 215 12.68 13.34 13.43
N TRP A 216 12.36 12.05 13.56
CA TRP A 216 11.18 11.49 12.88
C TRP A 216 9.87 12.06 13.41
N LEU A 217 9.79 12.42 14.69
CA LEU A 217 8.62 13.12 15.25
C LEU A 217 8.43 14.50 14.62
N GLN A 218 9.52 15.23 14.36
CA GLN A 218 9.48 16.51 13.66
C GLN A 218 9.02 16.32 12.21
N GLU A 219 9.62 15.38 11.48
CA GLU A 219 9.23 15.05 10.09
C GLU A 219 7.77 14.62 9.99
N PHE A 220 7.31 13.78 10.93
CA PHE A 220 5.93 13.36 11.02
C PHE A 220 4.99 14.56 11.19
N ARG A 221 5.27 15.47 12.12
CA ARG A 221 4.44 16.67 12.35
C ARG A 221 4.35 17.55 11.12
N TYR A 222 5.49 17.80 10.47
CA TYR A 222 5.55 18.60 9.25
C TYR A 222 4.74 17.97 8.10
N ARG A 223 4.92 16.68 7.84
CA ARG A 223 4.18 15.97 6.79
C ARG A 223 2.69 15.83 7.12
N LYS A 224 2.34 15.66 8.39
CA LYS A 224 0.95 15.58 8.84
C LYS A 224 0.19 16.85 8.54
N GLU A 225 0.79 18.02 8.75
CA GLU A 225 0.14 19.30 8.44
C GLU A 225 -0.25 19.40 6.96
N ARG A 226 0.67 19.00 6.07
CA ARG A 226 0.40 18.94 4.62
C ARG A 226 -0.68 17.92 4.29
N PHE A 227 -0.64 16.73 4.91
CA PHE A 227 -1.68 15.72 4.74
C PHE A 227 -3.06 16.24 5.19
N ASP A 228 -3.14 16.92 6.33
CA ASP A 228 -4.38 17.49 6.86
C ASP A 228 -4.96 18.57 5.92
N GLN A 229 -4.11 19.32 5.21
CA GLN A 229 -4.56 20.27 4.19
C GLN A 229 -5.07 19.56 2.93
N ASN A 230 -4.32 18.58 2.42
CA ASN A 230 -4.69 17.82 1.22
C ASN A 230 -5.99 17.04 1.43
N ILE A 231 -6.17 16.43 2.61
CA ILE A 231 -7.35 15.61 2.90
C ILE A 231 -8.62 16.45 2.98
N GLN A 232 -8.55 17.74 3.35
CA GLN A 232 -9.71 18.63 3.32
C GLN A 232 -10.26 18.78 1.90
N LEU A 233 -9.39 18.90 0.90
CA LEU A 233 -9.76 19.00 -0.52
C LEU A 233 -10.42 17.71 -1.02
N VAL A 234 -9.84 16.56 -0.69
CA VAL A 234 -10.34 15.23 -1.11
C VAL A 234 -11.63 14.85 -0.37
N SER A 235 -11.74 15.17 0.93
CA SER A 235 -12.80 14.66 1.79
C SER A 235 -14.20 15.06 1.33
N SER A 236 -14.42 16.27 0.82
CA SER A 236 -15.75 16.76 0.46
C SER A 236 -16.51 15.86 -0.53
N GLN A 237 -15.80 15.25 -1.47
CA GLN A 237 -16.36 14.36 -2.48
C GLN A 237 -16.51 12.91 -1.97
N TYR A 238 -15.57 12.45 -1.13
CA TYR A 238 -15.44 11.02 -0.77
C TYR A 238 -15.83 10.68 0.67
N LEU A 239 -16.21 11.66 1.50
CA LEU A 239 -16.61 11.44 2.90
C LEU A 239 -17.73 10.41 3.09
N PRO A 240 -18.74 10.29 2.20
CA PRO A 240 -19.75 9.24 2.31
C PRO A 240 -19.18 7.84 2.08
N CYS A 241 -18.17 7.73 1.21
CA CYS A 241 -17.60 6.47 0.75
C CYS A 241 -16.37 6.03 1.55
N ILE A 242 -15.75 6.93 2.32
CA ILE A 242 -14.57 6.67 3.17
C ILE A 242 -14.91 7.04 4.63
N PRO A 243 -15.68 6.20 5.35
CA PRO A 243 -16.11 6.49 6.73
C PRO A 243 -14.95 6.76 7.70
N GLY A 244 -13.79 6.15 7.45
CA GLY A 244 -12.58 6.33 8.24
C GLY A 244 -12.11 7.78 8.32
N LEU A 245 -12.41 8.62 7.31
CA LEU A 245 -12.11 10.06 7.36
C LEU A 245 -12.80 10.76 8.53
N LYS A 246 -14.02 10.32 8.90
CA LYS A 246 -14.76 10.86 10.05
C LYS A 246 -14.10 10.48 11.38
N SER A 247 -13.32 9.40 11.39
CA SER A 247 -12.65 8.89 12.59
C SER A 247 -11.27 9.51 12.84
N LEU A 248 -10.68 10.16 11.82
CA LEU A 248 -9.35 10.78 11.91
C LEU A 248 -9.19 11.77 13.08
N PRO A 249 -10.17 12.64 13.42
CA PRO A 249 -10.04 13.52 14.57
C PRO A 249 -9.85 12.77 15.89
N ASN A 250 -10.59 11.67 16.10
CA ASN A 250 -10.46 10.84 17.31
C ASN A 250 -9.12 10.09 17.31
N LEU A 251 -8.68 9.62 16.15
CA LEU A 251 -7.38 8.98 15.99
C LEU A 251 -6.22 9.95 16.27
N ASN A 252 -6.37 11.22 15.85
CA ASN A 252 -5.43 12.30 16.14
C ASN A 252 -5.32 12.58 17.65
N MET A 253 -6.39 12.43 18.43
CA MET A 253 -6.30 12.54 19.89
C MET A 253 -5.44 11.42 20.49
N LYS A 254 -5.65 10.17 20.06
CA LYS A 254 -4.83 9.03 20.50
C LYS A 254 -3.36 9.19 20.11
N LEU A 255 -3.12 9.66 18.87
CA LEU A 255 -1.80 9.99 18.35
C LEU A 255 -1.09 11.05 19.19
N ASN A 256 -1.77 12.16 19.51
CA ASN A 256 -1.20 13.21 20.34
C ASN A 256 -0.84 12.70 21.73
N TYR A 257 -1.70 11.88 22.35
CA TYR A 257 -1.38 11.23 23.62
C TYR A 257 -0.15 10.31 23.51
N PHE A 258 -0.06 9.49 22.45
CA PHE A 258 1.08 8.62 22.20
C PHE A 258 2.39 9.41 22.05
N ILE A 259 2.39 10.48 21.25
CA ILE A 259 3.56 11.34 21.04
C ILE A 259 3.96 12.06 22.34
N SER A 260 3.00 12.59 23.09
CA SER A 260 3.27 13.26 24.38
C SER A 260 3.85 12.29 25.41
N LEU A 261 3.31 11.07 25.48
CA LEU A 261 3.81 10.03 26.37
C LEU A 261 5.25 9.69 26.04
N LEU A 262 5.54 9.41 24.77
CA LEU A 262 6.90 9.08 24.32
C LEU A 262 7.87 10.24 24.55
N GLY A 263 7.47 11.47 24.21
CA GLY A 263 8.30 12.66 24.42
C GLY A 263 8.63 12.91 25.90
N HIS A 264 7.68 12.68 26.81
CA HIS A 264 7.93 12.79 28.25
C HIS A 264 8.97 11.78 28.74
N GLU A 265 8.83 10.51 28.34
CA GLU A 265 9.77 9.45 28.72
C GLU A 265 11.18 9.67 28.13
N MET A 266 11.27 10.29 26.94
CA MET A 266 12.55 10.61 26.31
C MET A 266 13.31 11.74 26.99
N VAL A 267 12.62 12.73 27.56
CA VAL A 267 13.24 13.90 28.23
C VAL A 267 13.50 13.63 29.71
N SER A 268 12.74 12.73 30.32
CA SER A 268 12.94 12.35 31.71
C SER A 268 14.33 11.75 31.93
N GLU A 269 15.13 12.33 32.85
CA GLU A 269 16.41 11.76 33.32
C GLU A 269 16.23 10.44 34.10
N ARG A 270 14.99 9.97 34.27
CA ARG A 270 14.63 8.74 34.97
C ARG A 270 14.43 7.58 34.00
N ASN A 271 14.52 6.37 34.51
CA ASN A 271 14.21 5.15 33.77
C ASN A 271 12.82 5.21 33.10
N PHE A 272 12.74 4.70 31.88
CA PHE A 272 11.54 4.57 31.08
C PHE A 272 10.53 3.67 31.81
N LYS A 273 9.35 4.21 32.16
CA LYS A 273 8.38 3.51 33.03
C LYS A 273 7.23 2.85 32.27
N VAL A 274 7.00 3.23 31.02
CA VAL A 274 5.90 2.68 30.23
C VAL A 274 6.29 1.29 29.73
N PRO A 275 5.45 0.26 29.91
CA PRO A 275 5.72 -1.07 29.37
C PRO A 275 5.86 -1.08 27.84
N SER A 276 6.85 -1.81 27.33
CA SER A 276 7.12 -2.02 25.89
C SER A 276 5.86 -2.40 25.10
N HIS A 277 5.15 -3.43 25.55
CA HIS A 277 3.88 -3.90 24.96
C HIS A 277 2.83 -2.80 24.83
N LYS A 278 2.72 -1.93 25.85
CA LYS A 278 1.73 -0.86 25.82
C LYS A 278 2.03 0.14 24.71
N LEU A 279 3.29 0.56 24.57
CA LEU A 279 3.68 1.45 23.47
C LEU A 279 3.52 0.79 22.10
N PHE A 280 3.93 -0.47 21.99
CA PHE A 280 3.79 -1.23 20.75
C PHE A 280 2.33 -1.33 20.30
N LEU A 281 1.42 -1.69 21.22
CA LEU A 281 -0.01 -1.83 20.93
C LEU A 281 -0.66 -0.48 20.62
N MET A 282 -0.37 0.57 21.41
CA MET A 282 -0.90 1.91 21.15
C MET A 282 -0.48 2.42 19.77
N GLY A 283 0.81 2.30 19.42
CA GLY A 283 1.30 2.71 18.11
C GLY A 283 0.68 1.88 16.99
N THR A 284 0.50 0.57 17.20
CA THR A 284 -0.16 -0.32 16.23
C THR A 284 -1.62 0.05 15.99
N GLU A 285 -2.39 0.33 17.05
CA GLU A 285 -3.78 0.76 16.92
C GLU A 285 -3.91 2.08 16.14
N ILE A 286 -3.01 3.04 16.39
CA ILE A 286 -2.99 4.32 15.67
C ILE A 286 -2.67 4.10 14.18
N ILE A 287 -1.66 3.29 13.90
CA ILE A 287 -1.24 2.95 12.53
C ILE A 287 -2.38 2.26 11.78
N ASP A 288 -3.00 1.24 12.40
CA ASP A 288 -4.08 0.47 11.80
C ASP A 288 -5.30 1.35 11.49
N GLY A 289 -5.63 2.30 12.39
CA GLY A 289 -6.72 3.25 12.15
C GLY A 289 -6.48 4.15 10.93
N HIS A 290 -5.24 4.58 10.69
CA HIS A 290 -4.90 5.36 9.50
C HIS A 290 -4.92 4.46 8.25
N LEU A 291 -4.35 3.27 8.33
CA LEU A 291 -4.32 2.32 7.22
C LEU A 291 -5.72 1.80 6.83
N ALA A 292 -6.71 1.85 7.72
CA ALA A 292 -8.10 1.59 7.38
C ALA A 292 -8.69 2.64 6.43
N VAL A 293 -8.24 3.90 6.51
CA VAL A 293 -8.62 4.95 5.52
C VAL A 293 -8.04 4.61 4.16
N MET A 294 -6.80 4.13 4.11
CA MET A 294 -6.16 3.68 2.86
C MET A 294 -6.92 2.51 2.22
N ASP A 295 -7.36 1.52 3.01
CA ASP A 295 -8.15 0.39 2.49
C ASP A 295 -9.47 0.85 1.87
N GLN A 296 -10.18 1.75 2.55
CA GLN A 296 -11.43 2.31 2.06
C GLN A 296 -11.22 3.16 0.81
N ALA A 297 -10.13 3.94 0.74
CA ALA A 297 -9.79 4.70 -0.45
C ALA A 297 -9.52 3.79 -1.65
N ASN A 298 -8.76 2.70 -1.48
CA ASN A 298 -8.52 1.72 -2.54
C ASN A 298 -9.82 1.03 -3.01
N ALA A 299 -10.76 0.76 -2.09
CA ALA A 299 -12.08 0.25 -2.45
C ALA A 299 -12.86 1.26 -3.33
N VAL A 300 -12.85 2.54 -2.96
CA VAL A 300 -13.45 3.60 -3.78
C VAL A 300 -12.79 3.68 -5.15
N VAL A 301 -11.46 3.59 -5.24
CA VAL A 301 -10.75 3.56 -6.54
C VAL A 301 -11.26 2.40 -7.39
N ARG A 302 -11.38 1.19 -6.83
CA ARG A 302 -11.90 0.02 -7.55
C ARG A 302 -13.31 0.29 -8.11
N ASP A 303 -14.21 0.81 -7.28
CA ASP A 303 -15.60 1.08 -7.69
C ASP A 303 -15.66 2.14 -8.79
N GLN A 304 -14.88 3.23 -8.67
CA GLN A 304 -14.84 4.28 -9.68
C GLN A 304 -14.21 3.82 -10.99
N LEU A 305 -13.26 2.89 -10.96
CA LEU A 305 -12.73 2.27 -12.17
C LEU A 305 -13.77 1.41 -12.91
N TYR A 306 -14.72 0.82 -12.19
CA TYR A 306 -15.85 0.11 -12.77
C TYR A 306 -16.84 1.09 -13.43
N GLU A 307 -17.23 2.15 -12.72
CA GLU A 307 -18.11 3.21 -13.24
C GLU A 307 -17.52 3.88 -14.49
N MET A 308 -16.21 4.18 -14.47
CA MET A 308 -15.50 4.70 -15.64
C MET A 308 -15.61 3.76 -16.84
N ASN A 309 -15.47 2.44 -16.63
CA ASN A 309 -15.59 1.47 -17.70
C ASN A 309 -17.02 1.37 -18.26
N GLN A 310 -18.05 1.42 -17.39
CA GLN A 310 -19.45 1.43 -17.84
C GLN A 310 -19.75 2.68 -18.67
N MET A 311 -19.31 3.85 -18.22
CA MET A 311 -19.51 5.11 -18.96
C MET A 311 -18.87 5.09 -20.35
N MET A 312 -17.66 4.51 -20.47
CA MET A 312 -17.02 4.32 -21.77
C MET A 312 -17.83 3.38 -22.68
N LEU A 313 -18.28 2.24 -22.16
CA LEU A 313 -19.07 1.27 -22.92
C LEU A 313 -20.37 1.87 -23.46
N GLU A 314 -21.12 2.58 -22.62
CA GLU A 314 -22.36 3.25 -23.03
C GLU A 314 -22.13 4.26 -24.15
N ARG A 315 -21.13 5.13 -24.02
CA ARG A 315 -20.88 6.21 -24.98
C ARG A 315 -20.38 5.71 -26.31
N LEU A 316 -19.51 4.71 -26.31
CA LEU A 316 -19.00 4.12 -27.53
C LEU A 316 -20.07 3.30 -28.27
N SER A 317 -21.09 2.81 -27.56
CA SER A 317 -22.28 2.20 -28.20
C SER A 317 -23.21 3.23 -28.83
N MET A 318 -23.23 4.48 -28.33
CA MET A 318 -24.02 5.58 -28.89
C MET A 318 -23.36 6.17 -30.15
N ASP A 319 -22.04 6.27 -30.21
CA ASP A 319 -21.30 6.79 -31.37
C ASP A 319 -21.26 5.80 -32.57
N ALA A 320 -21.67 4.55 -32.36
CA ALA A 320 -21.72 3.50 -33.39
C ALA A 320 -23.09 3.40 -34.12
N ASN A 321 -24.09 4.18 -33.67
CA ASN A 321 -25.44 4.26 -34.26
C ASN A 321 -25.65 5.62 -34.94
#